data_AF-A0A9P1MBY6-F1
#
_entry.id   AF-A0A9P1MBY6-F1
#
_cell.length_a   1.000
_cell.length_b   1.000
_cell.length_c   1.000
_cell.angle_alpha   90.00
_cell.angle_beta   90.00
_cell.angle_gamma   90.00
#
_symmetry.space_group_name_H-M   'P 1'
#
loop_
_entity.id
_entity.type
_entity.pdbx_description
1 polymer ?
#
loop_
_entity_poly.entity_id
_entity_poly.type
_entity_poly.pdbx_seq_one_letter_code
_entity_poly.pdbx_strand_id
1 'polypeptide(L)'
;MYRGDIGYISGCNSIAALLLLNLPNATDTFIALANTSAYNLVLQTVRDKSDGLHRHLTTQLAGEPDPDAFLGDVFTALFTTALAIDEAARLWDVYVFEGDAVLIRAAVALLLWEEGPLLAAREAADVRAVLAGSGAGAREKKALAEVGAEDRWMQAVREAGKA
;
A
#
# COMPACT_ATOMS: atom_id res chain seq x y z
N MET A 1 17.57 -11.85 8.47
CA MET A 1 16.89 -11.96 7.15
C MET A 1 15.66 -11.07 7.24
N TYR A 2 15.48 -10.11 6.33
CA TYR A 2 14.40 -9.10 6.44
C TYR A 2 13.00 -9.74 6.32
N ARG A 3 12.76 -10.53 5.26
CA ARG A 3 11.55 -11.35 5.10
C ARG A 3 11.88 -12.84 4.95
N GLY A 4 11.83 -13.56 6.07
CA GLY A 4 12.09 -15.00 6.11
C GLY A 4 10.92 -15.85 5.59
N ASP A 5 9.73 -15.28 5.56
CA ASP A 5 8.48 -15.85 5.05
C ASP A 5 8.46 -15.98 3.52
N ILE A 6 9.14 -15.08 2.80
CA ILE A 6 9.25 -15.12 1.32
C ILE A 6 10.48 -15.89 0.85
N GLY A 7 11.58 -15.84 1.62
CA GLY A 7 12.82 -16.51 1.28
C GLY A 7 13.52 -15.92 0.05
N TYR A 8 14.22 -16.77 -0.70
CA TYR A 8 14.96 -16.39 -1.90
C TYR A 8 14.49 -17.23 -3.09
N ILE A 9 14.22 -16.58 -4.22
CA ILE A 9 13.86 -17.22 -5.48
C ILE A 9 14.97 -16.93 -6.50
N SER A 10 15.31 -17.95 -7.30
CA SER A 10 16.29 -17.80 -8.38
C SER A 10 15.88 -16.70 -9.36
N GLY A 11 16.79 -15.75 -9.63
CA GLY A 11 16.53 -14.56 -10.45
C GLY A 11 16.47 -13.26 -9.65
N CYS A 12 16.14 -13.31 -8.35
CA CYS A 12 16.19 -12.12 -7.49
C CYS A 12 17.61 -11.54 -7.38
N ASN A 13 18.64 -12.38 -7.43
CA ASN A 13 20.04 -11.97 -7.50
C ASN A 13 20.34 -11.10 -8.72
N SER A 14 19.77 -11.40 -9.88
CA SER A 14 20.00 -10.62 -11.10
C SER A 14 19.33 -9.25 -11.01
N ILE A 15 18.12 -9.17 -10.47
CA ILE A 15 17.42 -7.89 -10.23
C ILE A 15 18.22 -7.04 -9.24
N ALA A 16 18.63 -7.63 -8.10
CA ALA A 16 19.44 -6.95 -7.10
C ALA A 16 20.79 -6.47 -7.67
N ALA A 17 21.45 -7.28 -8.50
CA ALA A 17 22.70 -6.90 -9.17
C ALA A 17 22.51 -5.71 -10.12
N LEU A 18 21.43 -5.69 -10.90
CA LEU A 18 21.12 -4.56 -11.79
C LEU A 18 20.81 -3.29 -11.00
N LEU A 19 20.08 -3.38 -9.90
CA LEU A 19 19.83 -2.24 -9.03
C LEU A 19 21.13 -1.72 -8.39
N LEU A 20 21.99 -2.62 -7.90
CA LEU A 20 23.31 -2.26 -7.34
C LEU A 20 24.22 -1.56 -8.35
N LEU A 21 24.10 -1.88 -9.64
CA LEU A 21 24.86 -1.22 -10.70
C LEU A 21 24.35 0.20 -11.01
N ASN A 22 23.06 0.48 -10.76
CA ASN A 22 22.42 1.74 -11.13
C ASN A 22 22.16 2.68 -9.94
N LEU A 23 22.23 2.17 -8.72
CA LEU A 23 21.99 2.92 -7.49
C LEU A 23 23.29 3.12 -6.70
N PRO A 24 23.43 4.24 -5.97
CA PRO A 24 24.71 4.65 -5.42
C PRO A 24 25.19 3.79 -4.25
N ASN A 25 24.29 3.07 -3.56
CA ASN A 25 24.65 2.19 -2.45
C ASN A 25 23.67 1.01 -2.27
N ALA A 26 24.09 0.03 -1.45
CA ALA A 26 23.31 -1.18 -1.18
C ALA A 26 22.01 -0.90 -0.42
N THR A 27 21.94 0.16 0.39
CA THR A 27 20.73 0.55 1.12
C THR A 27 19.64 0.98 0.16
N ASP A 28 19.96 1.84 -0.80
CA ASP A 28 19.00 2.34 -1.81
C ASP A 28 18.52 1.19 -2.70
N THR A 29 19.42 0.26 -3.05
CA THR A 29 19.04 -0.96 -3.78
C THR A 29 18.09 -1.82 -2.97
N PHE A 30 18.35 -2.01 -1.68
CA PHE A 30 17.49 -2.78 -0.81
C PHE A 30 16.10 -2.14 -0.70
N ILE A 31 16.02 -0.82 -0.50
CA ILE A 31 14.76 -0.08 -0.42
C ILE A 31 13.98 -0.21 -1.73
N ALA A 32 14.63 0.03 -2.88
CA ALA A 32 13.98 -0.10 -4.19
C ALA A 32 13.43 -1.51 -4.42
N LEU A 33 14.19 -2.56 -4.06
CA LEU A 33 13.75 -3.95 -4.17
C LEU A 33 12.60 -4.26 -3.22
N ALA A 34 12.67 -3.79 -1.97
CA ALA A 34 11.63 -3.99 -0.97
C ALA A 34 10.31 -3.34 -1.39
N ASN A 35 10.34 -2.06 -1.80
CA ASN A 35 9.18 -1.31 -2.29
C ASN A 35 8.56 -1.99 -3.52
N THR A 36 9.39 -2.36 -4.51
CA THR A 36 8.93 -3.11 -5.68
C THR A 36 8.20 -4.39 -5.28
N SER A 37 8.74 -5.14 -4.32
CA SER A 37 8.09 -6.37 -3.84
C SER A 37 6.77 -6.09 -3.10
N ALA A 38 6.72 -5.03 -2.30
CA ALA A 38 5.54 -4.63 -1.54
C ALA A 38 4.41 -4.21 -2.47
N TYR A 39 4.68 -3.32 -3.43
CA TYR A 39 3.67 -2.83 -4.37
C TYR A 39 3.12 -3.94 -5.26
N ASN A 40 3.98 -4.86 -5.71
CA ASN A 40 3.53 -6.03 -6.47
C ASN A 40 2.57 -6.90 -5.66
N LEU A 41 2.85 -7.16 -4.39
CA LEU A 41 1.96 -7.93 -3.52
C LEU A 41 0.62 -7.21 -3.33
N VAL A 42 0.64 -5.89 -3.07
CA VAL A 42 -0.59 -5.09 -2.94
C VAL A 42 -1.44 -5.20 -4.20
N LEU A 43 -0.87 -4.95 -5.37
CA LEU A 43 -1.61 -4.98 -6.64
C LEU A 43 -2.13 -6.38 -6.98
N GLN A 44 -1.35 -7.44 -6.71
CA GLN A 44 -1.81 -8.82 -6.90
C GLN A 44 -3.01 -9.13 -6.00
N THR A 45 -2.95 -8.78 -4.71
CA THR A 45 -4.08 -9.02 -3.81
C THR A 45 -5.29 -8.16 -4.19
N VAL A 46 -5.08 -6.91 -4.62
CA VAL A 46 -6.18 -6.07 -5.14
C VAL A 46 -6.81 -6.70 -6.37
N ARG A 47 -6.03 -7.28 -7.29
CA ARG A 47 -6.56 -8.00 -8.46
C ARG A 47 -7.46 -9.17 -8.06
N ASP A 48 -7.04 -9.94 -7.07
CA ASP A 48 -7.79 -11.10 -6.59
C ASP A 48 -9.11 -10.68 -5.89
N LYS A 49 -9.14 -9.50 -5.27
CA LYS A 49 -10.32 -8.98 -4.55
C LYS A 49 -11.25 -8.12 -5.41
N SER A 50 -10.68 -7.30 -6.29
CA SER A 50 -11.38 -6.44 -7.25
C SER A 50 -10.55 -6.25 -8.53
N ASP A 51 -10.87 -7.04 -9.55
CA ASP A 51 -10.25 -6.90 -10.88
C ASP A 51 -10.56 -5.53 -11.51
N GLY A 52 -11.74 -4.96 -11.20
CA GLY A 52 -12.14 -3.63 -11.67
C GLY A 52 -11.19 -2.54 -11.19
N LEU A 53 -10.90 -2.51 -9.88
CA LEU A 53 -9.98 -1.55 -9.29
C LEU A 53 -8.55 -1.77 -9.77
N HIS A 54 -8.07 -3.02 -9.80
CA HIS A 54 -6.74 -3.34 -10.29
C HIS A 54 -6.54 -2.86 -11.73
N ARG A 55 -7.48 -3.16 -12.63
CA ARG A 55 -7.42 -2.73 -14.03
C ARG A 55 -7.43 -1.21 -14.13
N HIS A 56 -8.24 -0.53 -13.32
CA HIS A 56 -8.26 0.93 -13.30
C HIS A 56 -6.88 1.52 -12.94
N LEU A 57 -6.30 1.08 -11.81
CA LEU A 57 -5.02 1.56 -11.30
C LEU A 57 -3.82 1.21 -12.21
N THR A 58 -3.90 0.14 -13.00
CA THR A 58 -2.78 -0.33 -13.83
C THR A 58 -2.88 0.06 -15.30
N THR A 59 -4.09 0.34 -15.81
CA THR A 59 -4.29 0.53 -17.27
C THR A 59 -5.15 1.72 -17.65
N GLN A 60 -5.95 2.28 -16.74
CA GLN A 60 -6.91 3.33 -17.09
C GLN A 60 -6.53 4.72 -16.58
N LEU A 61 -5.57 4.80 -15.66
CA LEU A 61 -4.99 6.08 -15.23
C LEU A 61 -4.19 6.72 -16.36
N ALA A 62 -4.26 8.05 -16.45
CA ALA A 62 -3.43 8.82 -17.36
C ALA A 62 -1.97 8.82 -16.88
N GLY A 63 -1.06 8.43 -17.76
CA GLY A 63 0.38 8.33 -17.49
C GLY A 63 0.89 6.89 -17.47
N GLU A 64 2.17 6.71 -17.16
CA GLU A 64 2.71 5.38 -16.90
C GLU A 64 2.22 4.88 -15.53
N PRO A 65 1.79 3.62 -15.41
CA PRO A 65 1.33 3.05 -14.16
C PRO A 65 2.51 2.86 -13.22
N ASP A 66 2.77 3.86 -12.38
CA ASP A 66 3.75 3.80 -11.31
C ASP A 66 3.05 3.69 -9.94
N PRO A 67 3.11 2.52 -9.28
CA PRO A 67 2.55 2.35 -7.95
C PRO A 67 3.22 3.22 -6.88
N ASP A 68 4.50 3.57 -7.06
CA ASP A 68 5.23 4.41 -6.10
C ASP A 68 4.62 5.82 -6.03
N ALA A 69 4.11 6.32 -7.15
CA ALA A 69 3.52 7.65 -7.25
C ALA A 69 2.31 7.88 -6.31
N PHE A 70 1.62 6.81 -5.90
CA PHE A 70 0.49 6.90 -4.97
C PHE A 70 0.63 6.07 -3.69
N LEU A 71 1.37 4.95 -3.71
CA LEU A 71 1.63 4.15 -2.49
C LEU A 71 2.85 4.63 -1.71
N GLY A 72 3.81 5.31 -2.36
CA GLY A 72 5.05 5.76 -1.72
C GLY A 72 4.80 6.61 -0.48
N ASP A 73 3.89 7.58 -0.57
CA ASP A 73 3.52 8.43 0.56
C ASP A 73 2.82 7.66 1.69
N VAL A 74 2.01 6.65 1.34
CA VAL A 74 1.30 5.81 2.32
C VAL A 74 2.29 4.96 3.12
N PHE A 75 3.21 4.28 2.44
CA PHE A 75 4.21 3.43 3.10
C PHE A 75 5.26 4.26 3.84
N THR A 76 5.75 5.35 3.24
CA THR A 76 6.76 6.23 3.87
C THR A 76 6.22 6.88 5.14
N ALA A 77 4.96 7.30 5.14
CA ALA A 77 4.32 7.89 6.31
C ALA A 77 3.70 6.86 7.27
N LEU A 78 3.90 5.55 7.05
CA LEU A 78 3.29 4.47 7.81
C LEU A 78 1.79 4.69 8.05
N PHE A 79 1.07 5.04 6.98
CA PHE A 79 -0.38 5.28 6.94
C PHE A 79 -0.87 6.51 7.72
N THR A 80 0.00 7.29 8.37
CA THR A 80 -0.43 8.52 9.08
C THR A 80 -0.97 9.60 8.15
N THR A 81 -0.63 9.55 6.86
CA THR A 81 -1.19 10.44 5.84
C THR A 81 -2.63 10.06 5.47
N ALA A 82 -2.98 8.77 5.55
CA ALA A 82 -4.26 8.21 5.12
C ALA A 82 -5.25 7.96 6.26
N LEU A 83 -4.76 7.63 7.46
CA LEU A 83 -5.57 7.20 8.60
C LEU A 83 -5.65 8.26 9.68
N ALA A 84 -6.66 8.14 10.54
CA ALA A 84 -6.70 8.84 11.81
C ALA A 84 -5.66 8.26 12.78
N ILE A 85 -5.33 9.00 13.85
CA ILE A 85 -4.21 8.63 14.74
C ILE A 85 -4.45 7.33 15.50
N ASP A 86 -5.69 7.06 15.88
CA ASP A 86 -6.16 5.85 16.56
C ASP A 86 -6.11 4.62 15.65
N GLU A 87 -6.57 4.76 14.41
CA GLU A 87 -6.46 3.71 13.38
C GLU A 87 -4.99 3.37 13.06
N ALA A 88 -4.14 4.40 12.91
CA ALA A 88 -2.72 4.22 12.66
C ALA A 88 -2.01 3.58 13.88
N ALA A 89 -2.27 4.07 15.09
CA ALA A 89 -1.71 3.50 16.32
C ALA A 89 -2.10 2.02 16.46
N ARG A 90 -3.36 1.68 16.17
CA ARG A 90 -3.84 0.30 16.23
C ARG A 90 -3.19 -0.60 15.19
N LEU A 91 -2.96 -0.09 13.98
CA LEU A 91 -2.20 -0.81 12.96
C LEU A 91 -0.74 -1.05 13.42
N TRP A 92 -0.14 -0.06 14.08
CA TRP A 92 1.24 -0.14 14.56
C TRP A 92 1.40 -1.12 15.71
N ASP A 93 0.42 -1.22 16.62
CA ASP A 93 0.38 -2.26 17.65
C ASP A 93 0.56 -3.65 17.04
N VAL A 94 -0.16 -3.93 15.95
CA VAL A 94 -0.07 -5.24 15.25
C VAL A 94 1.22 -5.35 14.46
N TYR A 95 1.65 -4.30 13.78
CA TYR A 95 2.89 -4.27 13.00
C TYR A 95 4.12 -4.65 13.84
N VAL A 96 4.20 -4.18 15.09
CA VAL A 96 5.32 -4.51 15.98
C VAL A 96 5.43 -6.01 16.27
N PHE A 97 4.32 -6.76 16.26
CA PHE A 97 4.32 -8.20 16.55
C PHE A 97 4.25 -9.09 15.30
N GLU A 98 3.47 -8.71 14.28
CA GLU A 98 3.28 -9.50 13.05
C GLU A 98 4.27 -9.17 11.93
N GLY A 99 4.93 -8.01 11.99
CA GLY A 99 5.88 -7.55 10.97
C GLY A 99 5.21 -6.90 9.75
N ASP A 100 5.99 -6.72 8.68
CA ASP A 100 5.63 -5.91 7.50
C ASP A 100 4.47 -6.47 6.65
N ALA A 101 4.16 -7.75 6.79
CA ALA A 101 3.01 -8.36 6.12
C ALA A 101 1.68 -7.66 6.44
N VAL A 102 1.52 -7.10 7.66
CA VAL A 102 0.31 -6.35 8.01
C VAL A 102 0.18 -5.04 7.21
N LEU A 103 1.30 -4.41 6.86
CA LEU A 103 1.31 -3.16 6.09
C LEU A 103 0.83 -3.41 4.65
N ILE A 104 1.18 -4.56 4.07
CA ILE A 104 0.65 -4.98 2.76
C ILE A 104 -0.86 -5.14 2.82
N ARG A 105 -1.37 -5.87 3.82
CA ARG A 105 -2.81 -6.06 4.03
C ARG A 105 -3.53 -4.73 4.27
N ALA A 106 -2.91 -3.83 5.01
CA ALA A 106 -3.43 -2.49 5.27
C ALA A 106 -3.51 -1.64 4.00
N ALA A 107 -2.48 -1.67 3.14
CA ALA A 107 -2.53 -0.98 1.85
C ALA A 107 -3.66 -1.52 0.95
N VAL A 108 -3.83 -2.84 0.90
CA VAL A 108 -4.94 -3.46 0.16
C VAL A 108 -6.29 -3.05 0.75
N ALA A 109 -6.45 -3.11 2.07
CA ALA A 109 -7.67 -2.70 2.74
C ALA A 109 -8.01 -1.24 2.47
N LEU A 110 -7.03 -0.33 2.50
CA LEU A 110 -7.21 1.08 2.19
C LEU A 110 -7.70 1.29 0.75
N LEU A 111 -7.08 0.61 -0.21
CA LEU A 111 -7.48 0.69 -1.62
C LEU A 111 -8.90 0.16 -1.86
N LEU A 112 -9.26 -0.95 -1.22
CA LEU A 112 -10.62 -1.52 -1.33
C LEU A 112 -11.66 -0.66 -0.61
N TRP A 113 -11.28 0.00 0.49
CA TRP A 113 -12.16 0.91 1.23
C TRP A 113 -12.53 2.12 0.40
N GLU A 114 -11.55 2.71 -0.29
CA GLU A 114 -11.72 3.89 -1.15
C GLU A 114 -12.02 3.51 -2.61
N GLU A 115 -12.48 2.29 -2.89
CA GLU A 115 -12.68 1.79 -4.27
C GLU A 115 -13.56 2.72 -5.12
N GLY A 116 -14.68 3.20 -4.56
CA GLY A 116 -15.60 4.09 -5.26
C GLY A 116 -14.94 5.39 -5.76
N PRO A 117 -14.37 6.21 -4.84
CA PRO A 117 -13.62 7.40 -5.21
C PRO A 117 -12.41 7.12 -6.12
N LEU A 118 -11.70 6.01 -5.90
CA LEU A 118 -10.55 5.62 -6.72
C LEU A 118 -10.94 5.29 -8.16
N LEU A 119 -12.09 4.66 -8.40
CA LEU A 119 -12.58 4.39 -9.76
C LEU A 119 -12.97 5.68 -10.52
N ALA A 120 -13.17 6.79 -9.81
CA ALA A 120 -13.44 8.09 -10.41
C ALA A 120 -12.16 8.91 -10.70
N ALA A 121 -11.02 8.50 -10.15
CA ALA A 121 -9.72 9.14 -10.37
C ALA A 121 -9.31 9.05 -11.85
N ARG A 122 -8.56 10.06 -12.33
CA ARG A 122 -8.08 10.08 -13.72
C ARG A 122 -6.57 10.03 -13.82
N GLU A 123 -5.88 10.52 -12.81
CA GLU A 123 -4.41 10.54 -12.74
C GLU A 123 -3.91 10.09 -11.36
N ALA A 124 -2.64 9.73 -11.27
CA ALA A 124 -2.03 9.27 -10.01
C ALA A 124 -2.12 10.32 -8.89
N ALA A 125 -2.15 11.62 -9.22
CA ALA A 125 -2.34 12.69 -8.25
C ALA A 125 -3.72 12.65 -7.58
N ASP A 126 -4.77 12.30 -8.33
CA ASP A 126 -6.12 12.10 -7.80
C ASP A 126 -6.15 10.92 -6.84
N VAL A 127 -5.54 9.79 -7.24
CA VAL A 127 -5.41 8.59 -6.41
C VAL A 127 -4.73 8.93 -5.09
N ARG A 128 -3.59 9.63 -5.14
CA ARG A 128 -2.89 10.09 -3.95
C ARG A 128 -3.76 11.01 -3.08
N ALA A 129 -4.51 11.93 -3.68
CA ALA A 129 -5.39 12.83 -2.94
C ALA A 129 -6.51 12.07 -2.21
N VAL A 130 -7.12 11.08 -2.88
CA VAL A 130 -8.12 10.17 -2.30
C VAL A 130 -7.51 9.39 -1.13
N LEU A 131 -6.34 8.78 -1.31
CA LEU A 131 -5.66 8.02 -0.25
C LEU A 131 -5.23 8.90 0.94
N ALA A 132 -4.97 10.18 0.71
CA ALA A 132 -4.69 11.16 1.78
C ALA A 132 -5.95 11.68 2.49
N GLY A 133 -7.15 11.20 2.11
CA GLY A 133 -8.44 11.64 2.65
C GLY A 133 -8.80 13.07 2.26
N SER A 134 -8.26 13.55 1.13
CA SER A 134 -8.48 14.90 0.58
C SER A 134 -9.14 14.91 -0.80
N GLY A 135 -9.33 13.73 -1.40
CA GLY A 135 -9.96 13.57 -2.71
C GLY A 135 -11.48 13.72 -2.69
N ALA A 136 -12.08 14.00 -3.85
CA ALA A 136 -13.52 14.13 -3.98
C ALA A 136 -14.22 12.80 -3.68
N GLY A 137 -15.10 12.79 -2.68
CA GLY A 137 -15.80 11.57 -2.22
C GLY A 137 -14.95 10.64 -1.37
N ALA A 138 -13.68 10.97 -1.13
CA ALA A 138 -12.82 10.23 -0.22
C ALA A 138 -13.30 10.41 1.23
N ARG A 139 -12.99 9.42 2.08
CA ARG A 139 -13.18 9.58 3.51
C ARG A 139 -12.39 10.80 4.01
N GLU A 140 -13.07 11.71 4.69
CA GLU A 140 -12.42 12.85 5.32
C GLU A 140 -11.44 12.34 6.39
N LYS A 141 -10.18 12.77 6.27
CA LYS A 141 -9.17 12.48 7.27
C LYS A 141 -9.49 13.24 8.56
N LYS A 142 -9.98 12.53 9.57
CA LYS A 142 -10.20 13.07 10.90
C LYS A 142 -8.93 12.91 11.76
N ALA A 143 -8.63 13.90 12.60
CA ALA A 143 -7.50 13.80 13.54
C ALA A 143 -7.70 12.70 14.60
N LEU A 144 -8.96 12.51 15.02
CA LEU A 144 -9.43 11.41 15.86
C LEU A 144 -10.59 10.75 15.13
N ALA A 145 -10.62 9.42 15.04
CA ALA A 145 -11.76 8.75 14.47
C ALA A 145 -12.92 8.64 15.46
N GLU A 146 -14.06 8.17 14.96
CA GLU A 146 -15.21 7.84 15.81
C GLU A 146 -14.91 6.58 16.62
N VAL A 147 -15.50 6.46 17.81
CA VAL A 147 -15.32 5.29 18.67
C VAL A 147 -15.61 4.00 17.89
N GLY A 148 -14.66 3.07 17.89
CA GLY A 148 -14.75 1.80 17.17
C GLY A 148 -14.44 1.86 15.67
N ALA A 149 -13.98 3.01 15.14
CA ALA A 149 -13.45 3.08 13.79
C ALA A 149 -12.16 2.25 13.62
N GLU A 150 -11.28 2.25 14.63
CA GLU A 150 -10.07 1.40 14.67
C GLU A 150 -10.37 -0.10 14.56
N ASP A 151 -11.46 -0.57 15.16
CA ASP A 151 -11.86 -1.99 15.09
C ASP A 151 -12.41 -2.35 13.71
N ARG A 152 -13.22 -1.46 13.12
CA ARG A 152 -13.69 -1.60 11.73
C ARG A 152 -12.52 -1.57 10.75
N TRP A 153 -11.56 -0.68 10.99
CA TRP A 153 -10.30 -0.60 10.27
C TRP A 153 -9.56 -1.92 10.31
N MET A 154 -9.27 -2.43 11.51
CA MET A 154 -8.56 -3.69 11.67
C MET A 154 -9.34 -4.90 11.14
N GLN A 155 -10.67 -4.86 11.13
CA GLN A 155 -11.47 -5.90 10.48
C GLN A 155 -11.23 -5.89 8.98
N ALA A 156 -11.27 -4.74 8.31
CA ALA A 156 -10.97 -4.63 6.89
C ALA A 156 -9.54 -5.11 6.55
N VAL A 157 -8.54 -4.73 7.38
CA VAL A 157 -7.15 -5.21 7.24
C VAL A 157 -7.07 -6.74 7.32
N ARG A 158 -7.83 -7.37 8.22
CA ARG A 158 -7.87 -8.83 8.34
C ARG A 158 -8.56 -9.50 7.15
N GLU A 159 -9.68 -8.96 6.68
CA GLU A 159 -10.40 -9.48 5.51
C GLU A 159 -9.56 -9.36 4.23
N ALA A 160 -8.81 -8.27 4.07
CA ALA A 160 -7.89 -8.08 2.95
C ALA A 160 -6.77 -9.14 2.90
N GLY A 161 -6.40 -9.72 4.05
CA GLY A 161 -5.39 -10.77 4.15
C GLY A 161 -5.91 -12.20 3.96
N LYS A 162 -7.22 -12.43 3.89
CA LYS A 162 -7.78 -13.76 3.61
C LYS A 162 -7.77 -13.99 2.11
N ALA A 163 -7.34 -15.17 1.66
CA ALA A 163 -7.48 -15.58 0.26
C ALA A 163 -8.97 -15.77 -0.07
#